data_AF-A0A2V0QRB7-F1
#
_entry.id   AF-A0A2V0QRB7-F1
#
_cell.length_a   1.000
_cell.length_b   1.000
_cell.length_c   1.000
_cell.angle_alpha   90.00
_cell.angle_beta   90.00
_cell.angle_gamma   90.00
#
_symmetry.space_group_name_H-M   'P 1'
#
loop_
_entity.id
_entity.type
_entity.pdbx_description
1 polymer ?
#
loop_
_entity_poly.entity_id
_entity_poly.type
_entity_poly.pdbx_seq_one_letter_code
_entity_poly.pdbx_strand_id
1 'polypeptide(L)'
;MVTPPYGVRVSRLPSYSQEVWIGSSLLFLAAGTYYAYQPDSQDYVVVNPPQSEAVYQAPAQQQDNGYDPVAYPQNGQSQQQVELDRYQCYRWAAEQSGFDPANITSQPQPEVVDLYRRSMGACLAGRGYSVN
;
A
#
# COMPACT_ATOMS: atom_id res chain seq x y z
N MET A 1 -7.45 1.95 -21.66
CA MET A 1 -7.75 0.97 -20.60
C MET A 1 -9.25 1.03 -20.41
N VAL A 2 -9.97 -0.04 -20.69
CA VAL A 2 -11.44 -0.08 -20.52
C VAL A 2 -11.70 -0.64 -19.14
N THR A 3 -12.04 0.23 -18.20
CA THR A 3 -12.41 -0.18 -16.84
C THR A 3 -13.85 -0.71 -16.93
N PRO A 4 -14.11 -1.98 -16.60
CA PRO A 4 -15.48 -2.50 -16.61
C PRO A 4 -16.33 -1.75 -15.57
N PRO A 5 -17.61 -1.49 -15.87
CA PRO A 5 -18.50 -0.78 -14.95
C PRO A 5 -18.74 -1.60 -13.67
N TYR A 6 -18.90 -0.90 -12.56
CA TYR A 6 -19.21 -1.50 -11.27
C TYR A 6 -20.54 -2.29 -11.31
N GLY A 7 -20.62 -3.41 -10.59
CA GLY A 7 -21.82 -4.27 -10.58
C GLY A 7 -21.91 -5.29 -11.71
N VAL A 8 -20.89 -5.39 -12.58
CA VAL A 8 -20.78 -6.48 -13.56
C VAL A 8 -20.63 -7.81 -12.83
N ARG A 9 -21.46 -8.77 -13.20
CA ARG A 9 -21.46 -10.14 -12.69
C ARG A 9 -20.75 -11.05 -13.70
N VAL A 10 -19.88 -11.92 -13.21
CA VAL A 10 -19.20 -12.93 -14.02
C VAL A 10 -19.41 -14.29 -13.37
N SER A 11 -19.77 -15.29 -14.15
CA SER A 11 -20.07 -16.62 -13.61
C SER A 11 -18.80 -17.44 -13.32
N ARG A 12 -17.65 -17.04 -13.87
CA ARG A 12 -16.35 -17.66 -13.60
C ARG A 12 -15.23 -16.63 -13.63
N LEU A 13 -14.28 -16.79 -12.72
CA LEU A 13 -13.06 -15.98 -12.70
C LEU A 13 -11.96 -16.60 -13.59
N PRO A 14 -11.03 -15.78 -14.10
CA PRO A 14 -9.84 -16.28 -14.78
C PRO A 14 -9.01 -17.19 -13.87
N SER A 15 -8.29 -18.16 -14.43
CA SER A 15 -7.47 -19.10 -13.65
C SER A 15 -6.33 -18.46 -12.86
N TYR A 16 -5.93 -17.24 -13.20
CA TYR A 16 -4.92 -16.45 -12.46
C TYR A 16 -5.52 -15.65 -11.30
N SER A 17 -6.80 -15.79 -10.98
CA SER A 17 -7.41 -15.08 -9.85
C SER A 17 -6.80 -15.51 -8.52
N GLN A 18 -6.53 -14.55 -7.65
CA GLN A 18 -5.99 -14.80 -6.32
C GLN A 18 -7.06 -14.62 -5.25
N GLU A 19 -7.12 -15.53 -4.28
CA GLU A 19 -7.97 -15.41 -3.09
C GLU A 19 -7.34 -14.46 -2.09
N VAL A 20 -8.12 -13.48 -1.63
CA VAL A 20 -7.68 -12.44 -0.70
C VAL A 20 -8.69 -12.36 0.44
N TRP A 21 -8.22 -12.64 1.66
CA TRP A 21 -9.01 -12.46 2.87
C TRP A 21 -8.86 -11.04 3.39
N ILE A 22 -9.97 -10.31 3.52
CA ILE A 22 -10.00 -8.94 4.05
C ILE A 22 -11.01 -8.91 5.19
N GLY A 23 -10.51 -8.72 6.42
CA GLY A 23 -11.31 -8.90 7.63
C GLY A 23 -11.86 -10.33 7.70
N SER A 24 -13.19 -10.47 7.61
CA SER A 24 -13.90 -11.76 7.56
C SER A 24 -14.43 -12.11 6.17
N SER A 25 -14.14 -11.30 5.14
CA SER A 25 -14.69 -11.45 3.79
C SER A 25 -13.65 -12.02 2.84
N LEU A 26 -13.99 -13.13 2.15
CA LEU A 26 -13.19 -13.68 1.06
C LEU A 26 -13.51 -12.93 -0.23
N LEU A 27 -12.49 -12.29 -0.81
CA LEU A 27 -12.55 -11.63 -2.11
C LEU A 27 -11.58 -12.30 -3.09
N PHE A 28 -11.81 -12.08 -4.38
CA PHE A 28 -10.95 -12.59 -5.44
C PHE A 28 -10.39 -11.42 -6.26
N LEU A 29 -9.08 -11.39 -6.47
CA LEU A 29 -8.39 -10.37 -7.25
C LEU A 29 -8.03 -10.93 -8.63
N ALA A 30 -8.49 -10.29 -9.70
CA ALA A 30 -8.09 -10.61 -11.06
C ALA A 30 -7.88 -9.33 -11.88
N ALA A 31 -6.70 -9.18 -12.49
CA ALA A 31 -6.34 -8.04 -13.33
C ALA A 31 -6.60 -6.67 -12.66
N GLY A 32 -6.33 -6.55 -11.36
CA GLY A 32 -6.54 -5.31 -10.58
C GLY A 32 -7.99 -5.02 -10.19
N THR A 33 -8.92 -5.95 -10.43
CA THR A 33 -10.34 -5.82 -10.08
C THR A 33 -10.71 -6.79 -8.96
N TYR A 34 -11.48 -6.33 -7.98
CA TYR A 34 -11.96 -7.16 -6.88
C TYR A 34 -13.33 -7.74 -7.18
N TYR A 35 -13.49 -9.02 -6.86
CA TYR A 35 -14.71 -9.77 -7.04
C TYR A 35 -15.16 -10.38 -5.70
N ALA A 36 -16.43 -10.23 -5.37
CA ALA A 36 -17.06 -10.94 -4.26
C ALA A 36 -17.93 -12.08 -4.79
N TYR A 37 -17.87 -13.24 -4.16
CA TYR A 37 -18.73 -14.37 -4.49
C TYR A 37 -20.11 -14.20 -3.86
N GLN A 38 -21.18 -14.27 -4.66
CA GLN A 38 -22.57 -14.24 -4.21
C GLN A 38 -23.15 -15.65 -4.16
N PRO A 39 -23.32 -16.27 -2.98
CA PRO A 39 -23.77 -17.66 -2.87
C PRO A 39 -25.20 -17.87 -3.40
N ASP A 40 -26.08 -16.87 -3.28
CA ASP A 40 -27.48 -16.96 -3.73
C ASP A 40 -27.64 -17.10 -5.24
N SER A 41 -26.65 -16.64 -5.99
CA SER A 41 -26.66 -16.62 -7.46
C SER A 41 -25.49 -17.35 -8.09
N GLN A 42 -24.54 -17.80 -7.28
CA GLN A 42 -23.31 -18.46 -7.69
C GLN A 42 -22.47 -17.64 -8.69
N ASP A 43 -22.60 -16.31 -8.66
CA ASP A 43 -21.87 -15.38 -9.51
C ASP A 43 -20.84 -14.57 -8.71
N TYR A 44 -19.81 -14.11 -9.40
CA TYR A 44 -18.82 -13.17 -8.87
C TYR A 44 -19.18 -11.75 -9.31
N VAL A 45 -19.24 -10.80 -8.38
CA VAL A 45 -19.59 -9.41 -8.71
C VAL A 45 -18.41 -8.51 -8.49
N VAL A 46 -18.15 -7.62 -9.47
CA VAL A 46 -17.15 -6.55 -9.33
C VAL A 46 -17.58 -5.64 -8.20
N VAL A 47 -16.82 -5.68 -7.12
CA VAL A 47 -16.99 -4.81 -5.96
C VAL A 47 -15.97 -3.69 -6.02
N ASN A 48 -16.30 -2.56 -5.39
CA ASN A 48 -15.25 -1.60 -5.06
C ASN A 48 -14.25 -2.29 -4.13
N PRO A 49 -12.93 -2.08 -4.31
CA PRO A 49 -11.96 -2.48 -3.30
C PRO A 49 -12.46 -1.95 -1.95
N PRO A 50 -12.44 -2.74 -0.87
CA PRO A 50 -12.84 -2.24 0.43
C PRO A 50 -12.01 -1.01 0.74
N GLN A 51 -12.66 0.17 0.73
CA GLN A 51 -11.98 1.45 0.87
C GLN A 51 -11.52 1.69 2.32
N SER A 52 -11.89 0.80 3.24
CA SER A 52 -11.81 0.98 4.68
C SER A 52 -11.41 -0.27 5.46
N GLU A 53 -11.08 -1.39 4.82
CA GLU A 53 -10.62 -2.59 5.52
C GLU A 53 -9.38 -3.11 4.80
N ALA A 54 -8.28 -3.18 5.56
CA ALA A 54 -6.92 -3.45 5.09
C ALA A 54 -6.85 -4.61 4.10
N VAL A 55 -6.94 -4.31 2.81
CA VAL A 55 -6.14 -5.06 1.86
C VAL A 55 -4.73 -4.58 2.10
N TYR A 56 -3.92 -5.40 2.76
CA TYR A 56 -2.48 -5.30 2.63
C TYR A 56 -2.11 -5.68 1.19
N GLN A 57 -2.46 -4.83 0.22
CA GLN A 57 -1.57 -4.66 -0.90
C GLN A 57 -0.34 -4.00 -0.27
N ALA A 58 0.77 -4.73 -0.18
CA ALA A 58 2.06 -4.06 -0.08
C ALA A 58 2.00 -2.91 -1.10
N PRO A 59 2.19 -1.65 -0.68
CA PRO A 59 1.97 -0.52 -1.56
C PRO A 59 2.72 -0.79 -2.86
N ALA A 60 2.02 -0.66 -3.99
CA ALA A 60 2.68 -0.62 -5.29
C ALA A 60 3.87 0.32 -5.12
N GLN A 61 5.08 -0.18 -5.39
CA GLN A 61 6.34 0.47 -5.06
C GLN A 61 6.39 1.90 -5.61
N GLN A 62 5.87 2.87 -4.85
CA GLN A 62 5.98 4.28 -5.16
C GLN A 62 7.37 4.67 -4.71
N GLN A 63 8.30 4.65 -5.69
CA GLN A 63 9.70 5.05 -5.60
C GLN A 63 10.37 4.60 -4.30
N ASP A 64 10.51 3.29 -4.15
CA ASP A 64 11.52 2.74 -3.26
C ASP A 64 12.89 3.20 -3.77
N ASN A 65 13.41 4.29 -3.21
CA ASN A 65 14.76 4.77 -3.54
C ASN A 65 15.83 3.84 -2.92
N GLY A 66 15.46 2.67 -2.36
CA GLY A 66 16.32 1.76 -1.60
C GLY A 66 16.71 2.25 -0.21
N TYR A 67 16.37 3.50 0.13
CA TYR A 67 16.72 4.12 1.41
C TYR A 67 15.54 4.19 2.39
N ASP A 68 14.31 4.23 1.90
CA ASP A 68 13.12 4.34 2.75
C ASP A 68 12.88 3.03 3.51
N PRO A 69 12.50 3.08 4.79
CA PRO A 69 12.11 1.89 5.52
C PRO A 69 10.77 1.35 5.00
N VAL A 70 10.60 0.04 5.06
CA VAL A 70 9.35 -0.59 4.65
C VAL A 70 8.34 -0.43 5.78
N ALA A 71 7.21 0.21 5.48
CA ALA A 71 6.19 0.53 6.48
C ALA A 71 4.79 0.12 6.03
N TYR A 72 4.02 -0.47 6.94
CA TYR A 72 2.68 -1.00 6.71
C TYR A 72 1.65 -0.29 7.60
N PRO A 73 0.54 0.23 7.05
CA PRO A 73 -0.53 0.82 7.84
C PRO A 73 -1.17 -0.21 8.78
N GLN A 74 -1.35 0.13 10.05
CA GLN A 74 -1.98 -0.76 11.04
C GLN A 74 -3.39 -0.35 11.44
N ASN A 75 -3.79 0.89 11.15
CA ASN A 75 -5.02 1.49 11.69
C ASN A 75 -6.08 1.75 10.60
N GLY A 76 -6.00 1.05 9.47
CA GLY A 76 -6.94 1.26 8.35
C GLY A 76 -6.76 2.60 7.64
N GLN A 77 -5.54 3.15 7.61
CA GLN A 77 -5.24 4.37 6.87
C GLN A 77 -5.62 4.22 5.39
N SER A 78 -6.30 5.23 4.82
CA SER A 78 -6.62 5.24 3.38
C SER A 78 -5.36 5.43 2.54
N GLN A 79 -5.37 5.02 1.27
CA GLN A 79 -4.19 5.17 0.40
C GLN A 79 -3.70 6.63 0.30
N GLN A 80 -4.63 7.59 0.27
CA GLN A 80 -4.31 9.02 0.27
C GLN A 80 -3.62 9.45 1.57
N GLN A 81 -4.07 8.90 2.71
CA GLN A 81 -3.44 9.15 4.01
C GLN A 81 -2.05 8.53 4.08
N VAL A 82 -1.88 7.32 3.54
CA VAL A 82 -0.58 6.63 3.45
C VAL A 82 0.44 7.43 2.65
N GLU A 83 0.04 7.93 1.48
CA GLU A 83 0.90 8.74 0.63
C GLU A 83 1.28 10.07 1.30
N LEU A 84 0.31 10.73 1.94
CA LEU A 84 0.53 11.97 2.69
C LEU A 84 1.47 11.74 3.89
N ASP A 85 1.25 10.68 4.67
CA ASP A 85 2.07 10.34 5.83
C ASP A 85 3.50 10.01 5.41
N ARG A 86 3.68 9.20 4.36
CA ARG A 86 5.00 8.90 3.79
C ARG A 86 5.72 10.17 3.37
N TYR A 87 5.06 11.07 2.62
CA TYR A 87 5.68 12.32 2.19
C TYR A 87 6.06 13.24 3.35
N GLN A 88 5.20 13.36 4.35
CA GLN A 88 5.50 14.17 5.55
C GLN A 88 6.67 13.59 6.35
N CYS A 89 6.68 12.26 6.53
CA CYS A 89 7.76 11.58 7.24
C CYS A 89 9.08 11.56 6.47
N TYR A 90 9.03 11.44 5.14
CA TYR A 90 10.16 11.63 4.23
C TYR A 90 10.81 13.00 4.46
N ARG A 91 10.00 14.07 4.41
CA ARG A 91 10.50 15.44 4.58
C ARG A 91 11.13 15.64 5.95
N TRP A 92 10.46 15.15 6.99
CA TRP A 92 10.98 15.22 8.34
C TRP A 92 12.32 14.46 8.47
N ALA A 93 12.41 13.26 7.93
CA ALA A 93 13.64 12.46 7.95
C ALA A 93 14.78 13.12 7.19
N ALA A 94 14.49 13.73 6.04
CA ALA A 94 15.48 14.50 5.27
C ALA A 94 15.97 15.72 6.04
N GLU A 95 15.07 16.45 6.73
CA GLU A 95 15.42 17.59 7.58
C GLU A 95 16.28 17.15 8.79
N GLN A 96 15.98 16.00 9.40
CA GLN A 96 16.75 15.48 10.55
C GLN A 96 18.14 14.96 10.16
N SER A 97 18.26 14.33 8.99
CA SER A 97 19.50 13.68 8.55
C SER A 97 20.38 14.54 7.65
N GLY A 98 19.82 15.59 7.04
CA GLY A 98 20.46 16.32 5.95
C GLY A 98 20.60 15.50 4.66
N PHE A 99 19.94 14.34 4.58
CA PHE A 99 19.99 13.44 3.43
C PHE A 99 18.62 13.37 2.73
N ASP A 100 18.61 13.73 1.43
CA ASP A 100 17.44 13.67 0.56
C ASP A 100 17.67 12.56 -0.49
N PRO A 101 16.95 11.42 -0.41
CA PRO A 101 17.14 10.33 -1.36
C PRO A 101 16.52 10.58 -2.74
N ALA A 102 15.72 11.63 -2.93
CA ALA A 102 15.26 12.05 -4.25
C ALA A 102 16.35 12.82 -5.02
N ASN A 103 17.38 13.33 -4.33
CA ASN A 103 18.43 14.18 -4.90
C ASN A 103 19.84 13.65 -4.59
N ILE A 104 20.10 12.38 -4.89
CA ILE A 104 21.41 11.76 -4.68
C ILE A 104 22.34 12.07 -5.86
N THR A 105 23.39 12.86 -5.60
CA THR A 105 24.42 13.20 -6.59
C THR A 105 25.73 12.44 -6.40
N SER A 106 25.93 11.81 -5.23
CA SER A 106 27.13 11.07 -4.85
C SER A 106 26.77 10.03 -3.78
N GLN A 107 27.63 9.03 -3.57
CA GLN A 107 27.37 7.99 -2.56
C GLN A 107 27.24 8.62 -1.16
N PRO A 108 26.07 8.49 -0.50
CA PRO A 108 25.84 9.12 0.80
C PRO A 108 26.64 8.41 1.89
N GLN A 109 26.96 9.14 2.96
CA GLN A 109 27.59 8.54 4.13
C GLN A 109 26.61 7.58 4.81
N PRO A 110 27.07 6.40 5.28
CA PRO A 110 26.18 5.42 5.91
C PRO A 110 25.47 5.98 7.14
N GLU A 111 26.12 6.86 7.90
CA GLU A 111 25.55 7.46 9.12
C GLU A 111 24.34 8.36 8.83
N VAL A 112 24.37 9.16 7.75
CA VAL A 112 23.22 10.01 7.38
C VAL A 112 22.06 9.19 6.83
N VAL A 113 22.36 8.10 6.12
CA VAL A 113 21.35 7.15 5.63
C VAL A 113 20.68 6.42 6.79
N ASP A 114 21.44 5.97 7.77
CA ASP A 114 20.92 5.29 8.96
C ASP A 114 20.06 6.23 9.81
N LEU A 115 20.49 7.49 9.98
CA LEU A 115 19.70 8.52 10.65
C LEU A 115 18.39 8.81 9.89
N TYR A 116 18.44 8.93 8.57
CA TYR A 116 17.26 9.09 7.73
C TYR A 116 16.27 7.93 7.93
N ARG A 117 16.73 6.68 7.82
CA ARG A 117 15.90 5.48 7.98
C ARG A 117 15.22 5.42 9.34
N ARG A 118 15.97 5.68 10.42
CA ARG A 118 15.45 5.69 11.78
C ARG A 118 14.43 6.80 11.99
N SER A 119 14.70 8.01 11.49
CA SER A 119 13.78 9.13 11.57
C SER A 119 12.49 8.86 10.79
N MET A 120 12.59 8.42 9.55
CA MET A 120 11.41 8.09 8.75
C MET A 120 10.57 6.98 9.41
N GLY A 121 11.24 5.93 9.90
CA GLY A 121 10.60 4.84 10.63
C GLY A 121 9.90 5.31 11.92
N ALA A 122 10.53 6.18 12.71
CA ALA A 122 9.94 6.71 13.93
C ALA A 122 8.71 7.58 13.66
N CYS A 123 8.75 8.42 12.63
CA CYS A 123 7.61 9.24 12.23
C CYS A 123 6.42 8.37 11.79
N LEU A 124 6.68 7.35 10.97
CA LEU A 124 5.66 6.41 10.51
C LEU A 124 5.12 5.57 11.69
N ALA A 125 5.98 5.08 12.57
CA ALA A 125 5.56 4.36 13.78
C ALA A 125 4.62 5.20 14.65
N GLY A 126 4.92 6.48 14.86
CA GLY A 126 4.05 7.41 15.59
C GLY A 126 2.68 7.65 14.95
N ARG A 127 2.54 7.36 13.65
CA ARG A 127 1.28 7.47 12.88
C ARG A 127 0.53 6.13 12.76
N GLY A 128 0.99 5.10 13.45
CA GLY A 128 0.36 3.78 13.44
C GLY A 128 0.73 2.93 12.23
N TYR A 129 1.99 3.03 11.80
CA TYR A 129 2.57 2.12 10.82
C TYR A 129 3.51 1.14 11.50
N SER A 130 3.48 -0.12 11.08
CA SER A 130 4.49 -1.11 11.42
C SER A 130 5.67 -0.95 10.46
N VAL A 131 6.87 -0.76 11.00
CA VAL A 131 8.10 -0.58 10.23
C VAL A 131 8.99 -1.81 10.39
N ASN A 132 9.52 -2.34 9.28
CA ASN A 132 10.45 -3.48 9.22
C ASN A 132 11.77 -3.10 8.55
#